data_AF-A0A3E2YFS3-F1
#
_entry.id   AF-A0A3E2YFS3-F1
#
_cell.length_a   1.000
_cell.length_b   1.000
_cell.length_c   1.000
_cell.angle_alpha   90.00
_cell.angle_beta   90.00
_cell.angle_gamma   90.00
#
_symmetry.space_group_name_H-M   'P 1'
#
loop_
_entity.id
_entity.type
_entity.pdbx_description
1 polymer ?
#
loop_
_entity_poly.entity_id
_entity_poly.type
_entity_poly.pdbx_seq_one_letter_code
_entity_poly.pdbx_strand_id
1 'polypeptide(L)'
;MRRRVASVSVLAVLAGLTVGAPAEAADEFRTVTREGVVLQHHRVAKMGGPVKKIGIRVKATGPTRSDFDGDGVDDVAATGDPFETNLPHYPTGVVTVRYSSAPQVDYLLGVLSSDGGCGCFGIALVAGDFNGDGYDDLAVGDSDEVDPGTKVHAGGVWVIPGSRTGLVVDATTHFNQSSPGVPGDPANYDRFGSALAAGDINGDGRDDLAIGASGKSIGGAAEAGTVTVLLGGSGGLTATGAQQLHQGQAAVPGSAERNDHFGFTLAIGKVNSDRYADLVIGAPHENDGVSWDGTGMVTLMWGSAAGVSLTGATSVTGAAVYGSTGRSDTIAWYLGEALAIGDVDGDGLGEVVAGAPGAQTPHLNGGLVAVFTGRSAGLSGSAVRIITQRTAGVPGDPEDDDRFGATLATGDVDGDGRADVLVGTPGEAVGSTAEAGVVTLLKGSAGGLTGSGAQQFDQNHAAVPDSSERGDKFGASVALLSLDGVGGLDAVVASYGEEVAGDHPGYPSGSISSFRGSTGGLVPQSTSWSGLSVRTERVWPMRYGLRIAGPQSGGAVY
;
A
#
# COMPACT_ATOMS: atom_id res chain seq x y z
N MET A 1 32.80 53.72 43.30
CA MET A 1 32.59 53.26 41.91
C MET A 1 31.52 52.18 41.88
N ARG A 2 30.27 52.52 41.54
CA ARG A 2 29.17 51.57 41.28
C ARG A 2 28.65 51.89 39.89
N ARG A 3 28.77 50.94 38.95
CA ARG A 3 28.22 51.08 37.59
C ARG A 3 26.73 50.71 37.61
N ARG A 4 25.90 51.60 37.06
CA ARG A 4 24.47 51.39 36.81
C ARG A 4 24.28 50.67 35.48
N VAL A 5 23.36 49.70 35.48
CA VAL A 5 22.84 48.97 34.32
C VAL A 5 21.86 49.88 33.59
N ALA A 6 21.96 49.96 32.25
CA ALA A 6 20.97 50.57 31.38
C ALA A 6 20.16 49.47 30.69
N SER A 7 18.86 49.46 30.93
CA SER A 7 17.89 48.60 30.26
C SER A 7 17.60 49.17 28.86
N VAL A 8 17.77 48.36 27.82
CA VAL A 8 17.32 48.67 26.46
C VAL A 8 16.01 47.94 26.23
N SER A 9 14.92 48.70 26.06
CA SER A 9 13.63 48.18 25.63
C SER A 9 13.63 48.03 24.11
N VAL A 10 13.61 46.79 23.61
CA VAL A 10 13.37 46.49 22.21
C VAL A 10 11.86 46.38 22.01
N LEU A 11 11.30 47.37 21.33
CA LEU A 11 9.91 47.41 20.88
C LEU A 11 9.81 46.51 19.63
N ALA A 12 9.31 45.29 19.78
CA ALA A 12 9.02 44.41 18.65
C ALA A 12 7.73 44.91 17.98
N VAL A 13 7.86 45.46 16.77
CA VAL A 13 6.73 45.73 15.88
C VAL A 13 6.28 44.38 15.32
N LEU A 14 5.17 43.84 15.84
CA LEU A 14 4.43 42.78 15.16
C LEU A 14 3.79 43.39 13.90
N ALA A 15 4.50 43.31 12.77
CA ALA A 15 3.85 43.38 11.48
C ALA A 15 3.06 42.07 11.30
N GLY A 16 1.74 42.16 11.48
CA GLY A 16 0.82 41.08 11.14
C GLY A 16 0.90 40.81 9.65
N LEU A 17 1.72 39.83 9.26
CA LEU A 17 1.51 39.09 8.04
C LEU A 17 0.23 38.30 8.24
N THR A 18 -0.87 38.81 7.70
CA THR A 18 -2.01 37.97 7.35
C THR A 18 -1.47 36.95 6.35
N VAL A 19 -1.12 35.77 6.85
CA VAL A 19 -1.01 34.57 6.02
C VAL A 19 -2.40 34.42 5.42
N GLY A 20 -2.51 34.73 4.12
CA GLY A 20 -3.74 34.46 3.38
C GLY A 20 -4.11 33.01 3.63
N ALA A 21 -5.37 32.76 3.96
CA ALA A 21 -5.90 31.41 3.97
C ALA A 21 -5.48 30.71 2.66
N PRO A 22 -5.13 29.41 2.68
CA PRO A 22 -4.98 28.66 1.44
C PRO A 22 -6.25 28.89 0.61
N ALA A 23 -6.08 29.01 -0.72
CA ALA A 23 -7.18 29.19 -1.65
C ALA A 23 -8.34 28.26 -1.24
N GLU A 24 -9.54 28.82 -1.06
CA GLU A 24 -10.74 28.02 -0.82
C GLU A 24 -10.76 26.91 -1.89
N ALA A 25 -11.03 25.67 -1.46
CA ALA A 25 -11.23 24.55 -2.37
C ALA A 25 -12.46 24.83 -3.23
N ALA A 26 -12.27 25.60 -4.29
CA ALA A 26 -13.25 25.82 -5.33
C ALA A 26 -13.59 24.45 -5.93
N ASP A 27 -14.85 24.24 -6.26
CA ASP A 27 -15.28 23.08 -7.06
C ASP A 27 -14.56 23.12 -8.41
N GLU A 28 -13.47 22.37 -8.51
CA GLU A 28 -12.52 22.45 -9.60
C GLU A 28 -12.45 21.11 -10.31
N PHE A 29 -12.73 21.12 -11.61
CA PHE A 29 -12.64 19.95 -12.46
C PHE A 29 -11.64 20.19 -13.57
N ARG A 30 -10.71 19.24 -13.77
CA ARG A 30 -9.66 19.30 -14.78
C ARG A 30 -9.49 17.96 -15.47
N THR A 31 -8.90 18.02 -16.66
CA THR A 31 -8.47 16.86 -17.42
C THR A 31 -7.02 17.09 -17.85
N VAL A 32 -6.16 16.12 -17.60
CA VAL A 32 -4.76 16.12 -18.01
C VAL A 32 -4.52 14.97 -18.97
N THR A 33 -3.69 15.22 -19.99
CA THR A 33 -3.30 14.20 -20.96
C THR A 33 -1.79 14.05 -20.96
N ARG A 34 -1.32 12.80 -20.90
CA ARG A 34 0.09 12.40 -21.03
C ARG A 34 0.16 11.22 -21.98
N GLU A 35 1.02 11.32 -23.00
CA GLU A 35 1.21 10.24 -23.98
C GLU A 35 -0.09 9.76 -24.66
N GLY A 36 -1.13 10.60 -24.71
CA GLY A 36 -2.45 10.25 -25.26
C GLY A 36 -3.42 9.62 -24.25
N VAL A 37 -2.97 9.35 -23.03
CA VAL A 37 -3.76 8.82 -21.92
C VAL A 37 -4.32 9.98 -21.09
N VAL A 38 -5.57 9.84 -20.64
CA VAL A 38 -6.33 10.89 -19.97
C VAL A 38 -6.51 10.58 -18.49
N LEU A 39 -6.20 11.55 -17.63
CA LEU A 39 -6.53 11.57 -16.21
C LEU A 39 -7.54 12.69 -15.95
N GLN A 40 -8.62 12.38 -15.25
CA GLN A 40 -9.59 13.36 -14.75
C GLN A 40 -9.31 13.65 -13.28
N HIS A 41 -9.48 14.91 -12.89
CA HIS A 41 -9.31 15.35 -11.51
C HIS A 41 -10.46 16.24 -11.09
N HIS A 42 -10.99 15.98 -9.90
CA HIS A 42 -12.02 16.79 -9.26
C HIS A 42 -11.57 17.14 -7.85
N ARG A 43 -11.40 18.42 -7.54
CA ARG A 43 -11.15 18.91 -6.18
C ARG A 43 -12.39 19.57 -5.63
N VAL A 44 -12.76 19.23 -4.40
CA VAL A 44 -13.88 19.85 -3.68
C VAL A 44 -13.49 20.22 -2.25
N ALA A 45 -14.21 21.16 -1.66
CA ALA A 45 -14.13 21.41 -0.23
C ALA A 45 -14.67 20.21 0.58
N LYS A 46 -13.96 19.86 1.66
CA LYS A 46 -14.40 18.85 2.63
C LYS A 46 -15.68 19.34 3.32
N MET A 47 -16.71 18.50 3.36
CA MET A 47 -17.93 18.81 4.11
C MET A 47 -17.64 18.81 5.61
N GLY A 48 -17.83 19.95 6.27
CA GLY A 48 -17.50 20.18 7.68
C GLY A 48 -16.25 21.04 7.85
N GLY A 49 -16.36 22.14 8.60
CA GLY A 49 -15.37 23.22 8.68
C GLY A 49 -13.96 22.80 9.17
N PRO A 50 -13.00 23.75 9.16
CA PRO A 50 -11.59 23.46 9.38
C PRO A 50 -11.32 22.74 10.71
N VAL A 51 -10.51 21.69 10.66
CA VAL A 51 -10.04 20.97 11.83
C VAL A 51 -9.14 21.90 12.65
N LYS A 52 -9.51 22.20 13.90
CA LYS A 52 -8.67 23.00 14.80
C LYS A 52 -7.41 22.21 15.17
N LYS A 53 -6.23 22.65 14.72
CA LYS A 53 -4.95 22.24 15.29
C LYS A 53 -4.86 22.76 16.74
N ILE A 54 -5.06 21.88 17.73
CA ILE A 54 -4.88 22.20 19.16
C ILE A 54 -3.58 21.57 19.67
N GLY A 55 -2.75 22.41 20.30
CA GLY A 55 -1.78 22.06 21.35
C GLY A 55 -0.38 21.67 20.87
N ILE A 56 0.64 21.91 21.71
CA ILE A 56 2.00 21.39 21.53
C ILE A 56 1.91 19.85 21.55
N ARG A 57 2.14 19.22 20.40
CA ARG A 57 2.07 17.78 20.21
C ARG A 57 3.47 17.17 20.28
N VAL A 58 3.58 15.97 20.84
CA VAL A 58 4.76 15.12 20.61
C VAL A 58 4.69 14.73 19.14
N LYS A 59 5.69 15.14 18.34
CA LYS A 59 5.74 14.81 16.92
C LYS A 59 5.77 13.28 16.77
N ALA A 60 4.95 12.74 15.87
CA ALA A 60 5.02 11.34 15.47
C ALA A 60 6.47 10.92 15.16
N THR A 61 6.79 9.68 15.49
CA THR A 61 8.11 9.10 15.26
C THR A 61 8.14 8.40 13.89
N GLY A 62 9.13 8.73 13.06
CA GLY A 62 9.32 8.12 11.74
C GLY A 62 9.11 9.09 10.57
N PRO A 63 9.43 8.66 9.33
CA PRO A 63 9.06 9.38 8.11
C PRO A 63 7.54 9.34 7.90
N THR A 64 7.01 10.34 7.21
CA THR A 64 5.64 10.30 6.67
C THR A 64 5.54 9.20 5.62
N ARG A 65 4.31 8.75 5.36
CA ARG A 65 4.02 7.64 4.45
C ARG A 65 3.00 8.03 3.38
N SER A 66 2.32 9.18 3.53
CA SER A 66 1.32 9.72 2.60
C SER A 66 1.00 11.20 2.92
N ASP A 67 1.97 12.00 3.34
CA ASP A 67 1.79 13.44 3.63
C ASP A 67 1.92 14.27 2.34
N PHE A 68 0.85 14.29 1.54
CA PHE A 68 0.86 14.96 0.23
C PHE A 68 0.88 16.49 0.35
N ASP A 69 0.51 17.04 1.51
CA ASP A 69 0.49 18.48 1.79
C ASP A 69 1.60 19.02 2.71
N GLY A 70 2.46 18.12 3.19
CA GLY A 70 3.70 18.39 3.93
C GLY A 70 3.44 19.04 5.28
N ASP A 71 2.30 18.76 5.89
CA ASP A 71 1.89 19.38 7.14
C ASP A 71 2.25 18.57 8.40
N GLY A 72 2.91 17.43 8.19
CA GLY A 72 3.42 16.49 9.18
C GLY A 72 2.39 15.46 9.62
N VAL A 73 1.30 15.30 8.87
CA VAL A 73 0.22 14.33 9.11
C VAL A 73 -0.02 13.60 7.80
N ASP A 74 -0.07 12.28 7.85
CA ASP A 74 -0.36 11.48 6.67
C ASP A 74 -1.82 11.66 6.24
N ASP A 75 -2.03 11.67 4.93
CA ASP A 75 -3.34 11.70 4.28
C ASP A 75 -3.79 10.31 3.85
N VAL A 76 -5.07 10.17 3.51
CA VAL A 76 -5.65 8.89 3.08
C VAL A 76 -6.00 8.96 1.60
N ALA A 77 -5.27 8.24 0.77
CA ALA A 77 -5.65 7.95 -0.61
C ALA A 77 -6.21 6.53 -0.72
N ALA A 78 -7.44 6.39 -1.23
CA ALA A 78 -8.08 5.08 -1.35
C ALA A 78 -8.92 4.95 -2.63
N THR A 79 -8.90 3.75 -3.20
CA THR A 79 -9.63 3.41 -4.42
C THR A 79 -11.05 2.96 -4.13
N GLY A 80 -11.97 3.29 -5.02
CA GLY A 80 -13.28 2.68 -5.18
C GLY A 80 -13.63 2.58 -6.66
N ASP A 81 -14.79 2.00 -6.96
CA ASP A 81 -15.32 2.01 -8.30
C ASP A 81 -16.10 3.28 -8.58
N PRO A 82 -16.05 3.79 -9.82
CA PRO A 82 -16.91 4.86 -10.21
C PRO A 82 -18.34 4.35 -10.40
N PHE A 83 -19.30 5.07 -9.85
CA PHE A 83 -20.73 4.89 -10.10
C PHE A 83 -21.36 6.21 -10.55
N GLU A 84 -22.46 6.15 -11.31
CA GLU A 84 -23.28 7.30 -11.74
C GLU A 84 -22.49 8.61 -11.98
N THR A 85 -21.60 8.61 -12.97
CA THR A 85 -20.71 9.75 -13.16
C THR A 85 -21.22 10.74 -14.21
N ASN A 86 -21.42 12.00 -13.80
CA ASN A 86 -21.59 13.13 -14.72
C ASN A 86 -20.20 13.69 -15.11
N LEU A 87 -19.42 12.85 -15.78
CA LEU A 87 -18.03 13.14 -16.17
C LEU A 87 -17.87 13.24 -17.69
N PRO A 88 -16.92 14.06 -18.19
CA PRO A 88 -16.68 14.18 -19.62
C PRO A 88 -16.14 12.90 -20.26
N HIS A 89 -15.49 12.03 -19.47
CA HIS A 89 -15.02 10.73 -19.91
C HIS A 89 -15.49 9.63 -18.97
N TYR A 90 -15.70 8.43 -19.52
CA TYR A 90 -16.11 7.25 -18.75
C TYR A 90 -14.96 6.80 -17.85
N PRO A 91 -15.11 6.83 -16.52
CA PRO A 91 -14.03 6.49 -15.61
C PRO A 91 -13.83 4.98 -15.48
N THR A 92 -12.59 4.56 -15.24
CA THR A 92 -12.21 3.16 -14.96
C THR A 92 -11.94 2.91 -13.47
N GLY A 93 -11.95 3.94 -12.63
CA GLY A 93 -11.62 3.83 -11.21
C GLY A 93 -11.73 5.21 -10.58
N VAL A 94 -11.88 5.28 -9.27
CA VAL A 94 -11.77 6.53 -8.53
C VAL A 94 -10.82 6.37 -7.37
N VAL A 95 -9.76 7.16 -7.36
CA VAL A 95 -8.90 7.33 -6.17
C VAL A 95 -9.34 8.59 -5.46
N THR A 96 -9.82 8.45 -4.24
CA THR A 96 -10.23 9.55 -3.37
C THR A 96 -9.12 9.85 -2.37
N VAL A 97 -8.58 11.06 -2.40
CA VAL A 97 -7.55 11.55 -1.48
C VAL A 97 -8.18 12.50 -0.49
N ARG A 98 -8.26 12.06 0.75
CA ARG A 98 -8.74 12.86 1.88
C ARG A 98 -7.54 13.38 2.66
N TYR A 99 -7.40 14.69 2.64
CA TYR A 99 -6.40 15.35 3.46
C TYR A 99 -6.84 15.31 4.93
N SER A 100 -5.96 14.80 5.80
CA SER A 100 -6.26 14.58 7.22
C SER A 100 -6.48 15.90 7.95
N SER A 101 -5.71 16.91 7.56
CA SER A 101 -5.61 18.23 8.18
C SER A 101 -6.16 19.37 7.31
N ALA A 102 -6.29 19.17 5.99
CA ALA A 102 -6.80 20.19 5.06
C ALA A 102 -8.30 20.03 4.74
N PRO A 103 -9.01 21.14 4.41
CA PRO A 103 -10.44 21.14 4.16
C PRO A 103 -10.77 20.81 2.70
N GLN A 104 -10.07 19.88 2.07
CA GLN A 104 -10.30 19.50 0.67
C GLN A 104 -10.30 17.97 0.49
N VAL A 105 -10.88 17.52 -0.62
CA VAL A 105 -10.83 16.14 -1.08
C VAL A 105 -10.57 16.16 -2.58
N ASP A 106 -9.62 15.33 -3.03
CA ASP A 106 -9.35 15.11 -4.45
C ASP A 106 -9.92 13.78 -4.92
N TYR A 107 -10.48 13.76 -6.12
CA TYR A 107 -10.84 12.55 -6.85
C TYR A 107 -10.02 12.51 -8.13
N LEU A 108 -9.24 11.44 -8.28
CA LEU A 108 -8.51 11.12 -9.51
C LEU A 108 -9.24 9.99 -10.21
N LEU A 109 -9.50 10.13 -11.50
CA LEU A 109 -10.20 9.10 -12.28
C LEU A 109 -9.46 8.82 -13.59
N GLY A 110 -9.00 7.58 -13.75
CA GLY A 110 -8.58 7.03 -15.03
C GLY A 110 -9.74 6.98 -16.02
N VAL A 111 -9.44 6.85 -17.31
CA VAL A 111 -10.43 6.92 -18.38
C VAL A 111 -10.41 5.66 -19.22
N LEU A 112 -11.59 5.10 -19.48
CA LEU A 112 -11.75 3.96 -20.37
C LEU A 112 -11.36 4.37 -21.79
N SER A 113 -10.45 3.62 -22.39
CA SER A 113 -10.13 3.77 -23.81
C SER A 113 -11.31 3.31 -24.68
N SER A 114 -11.33 3.72 -25.95
CA SER A 114 -12.41 3.34 -26.89
C SER A 114 -12.53 1.84 -27.15
N ASP A 115 -11.53 1.06 -26.76
CA ASP A 115 -11.37 -0.35 -27.14
C ASP A 115 -11.90 -1.33 -26.07
N GLY A 116 -12.47 -0.79 -24.98
CA GLY A 116 -12.96 -1.57 -23.84
C GLY A 116 -11.86 -1.95 -22.84
N GLY A 117 -12.25 -2.40 -21.66
CA GLY A 117 -11.34 -2.73 -20.57
C GLY A 117 -12.04 -2.91 -19.22
N CYS A 118 -11.29 -3.45 -18.25
CA CYS A 118 -11.65 -3.48 -16.83
C CYS A 118 -11.69 -2.06 -16.26
N GLY A 119 -12.57 -1.79 -15.29
CA GLY A 119 -12.40 -0.65 -14.39
C GLY A 119 -11.31 -0.93 -13.35
N CYS A 120 -10.04 -0.67 -13.67
CA CYS A 120 -8.89 -1.05 -12.84
C CYS A 120 -7.95 0.13 -12.47
N PHE A 121 -8.34 1.39 -12.70
CA PHE A 121 -7.55 2.55 -12.24
C PHE A 121 -7.52 2.59 -10.71
N GLY A 122 -6.31 2.59 -10.12
CA GLY A 122 -6.14 2.50 -8.67
C GLY A 122 -6.08 1.07 -8.12
N ILE A 123 -5.84 0.07 -8.97
CA ILE A 123 -5.62 -1.33 -8.54
C ILE A 123 -4.39 -1.49 -7.63
N ALA A 124 -3.42 -0.58 -7.76
CA ALA A 124 -2.27 -0.42 -6.90
C ALA A 124 -2.08 1.07 -6.57
N LEU A 125 -1.83 1.38 -5.30
CA LEU A 125 -1.55 2.72 -4.80
C LEU A 125 -0.30 2.71 -3.94
N VAL A 126 0.58 3.69 -4.12
CA VAL A 126 1.74 3.89 -3.25
C VAL A 126 2.03 5.38 -3.12
N ALA A 127 2.56 5.77 -1.96
CA ALA A 127 3.06 7.12 -1.74
C ALA A 127 4.57 7.08 -1.40
N GLY A 128 5.29 8.13 -1.82
CA GLY A 128 6.70 8.32 -1.55
C GLY A 128 7.21 9.65 -2.08
N ASP A 129 8.29 10.17 -1.53
CA ASP A 129 8.89 11.44 -1.96
C ASP A 129 9.87 11.19 -3.13
N PHE A 130 9.32 10.99 -4.33
CA PHE A 130 10.13 10.65 -5.51
C PHE A 130 11.02 11.81 -5.98
N ASN A 131 10.69 13.04 -5.55
CA ASN A 131 11.35 14.25 -6.01
C ASN A 131 12.28 14.89 -4.95
N GLY A 132 12.14 14.51 -3.69
CA GLY A 132 12.97 14.91 -2.56
C GLY A 132 12.62 16.30 -2.00
N ASP A 133 11.40 16.77 -2.21
CA ASP A 133 10.96 18.10 -1.77
C ASP A 133 10.24 18.09 -0.41
N GLY A 134 10.07 16.92 0.19
CA GLY A 134 9.45 16.71 1.49
C GLY A 134 7.92 16.72 1.47
N TYR A 135 7.30 16.62 0.28
CA TYR A 135 5.90 16.28 0.13
C TYR A 135 5.83 14.88 -0.49
N ASP A 136 5.05 13.98 0.11
CA ASP A 136 4.88 12.67 -0.51
C ASP A 136 4.14 12.85 -1.85
N ASP A 137 4.54 12.09 -2.86
CA ASP A 137 3.89 12.02 -4.16
C ASP A 137 2.98 10.78 -4.21
N LEU A 138 1.92 10.79 -5.03
CA LEU A 138 1.04 9.65 -5.20
C LEU A 138 1.30 8.95 -6.54
N ALA A 139 1.62 7.66 -6.51
CA ALA A 139 1.66 6.80 -7.69
C ALA A 139 0.44 5.86 -7.73
N VAL A 140 -0.21 5.80 -8.91
CA VAL A 140 -1.46 5.09 -9.15
C VAL A 140 -1.30 4.15 -10.34
N GLY A 141 -1.46 2.85 -10.11
CA GLY A 141 -1.43 1.83 -11.15
C GLY A 141 -2.77 1.69 -11.85
N ASP A 142 -2.75 1.54 -13.16
CA ASP A 142 -3.89 1.14 -14.00
C ASP A 142 -3.45 -0.02 -14.89
N SER A 143 -3.56 -1.24 -14.37
CA SER A 143 -3.05 -2.46 -15.05
C SER A 143 -3.77 -2.80 -16.35
N ASP A 144 -4.95 -2.22 -16.58
CA ASP A 144 -5.78 -2.52 -17.73
C ASP A 144 -5.80 -1.38 -18.76
N GLU A 145 -5.03 -0.33 -18.51
CA GLU A 145 -4.86 0.78 -19.43
C GLU A 145 -4.39 0.28 -20.80
N VAL A 146 -4.96 0.87 -21.85
CA VAL A 146 -4.53 0.62 -23.23
C VAL A 146 -3.33 1.51 -23.50
N ASP A 147 -2.19 0.87 -23.71
CA ASP A 147 -0.94 1.55 -24.02
C ASP A 147 -1.04 2.35 -25.34
N PRO A 148 -0.34 3.49 -25.50
CA PRO A 148 -0.38 4.33 -26.70
C PRO A 148 -0.06 3.61 -28.02
N GLY A 149 0.64 2.47 -27.97
CA GLY A 149 0.89 1.54 -29.08
C GLY A 149 -0.24 0.55 -29.36
N THR A 150 -1.45 0.82 -28.85
CA THR A 150 -2.69 0.06 -29.02
C THR A 150 -2.64 -1.36 -28.47
N LYS A 151 -1.94 -1.57 -27.34
CA LYS A 151 -1.91 -2.84 -26.63
C LYS A 151 -2.95 -2.83 -25.50
N VAL A 152 -3.87 -3.78 -25.54
CA VAL A 152 -4.93 -3.88 -24.52
C VAL A 152 -4.38 -4.53 -23.26
N HIS A 153 -4.78 -4.05 -22.08
CA HIS A 153 -4.29 -4.56 -20.79
C HIS A 153 -2.77 -4.52 -20.66
N ALA A 154 -2.12 -3.57 -21.34
CA ALA A 154 -0.68 -3.38 -21.23
C ALA A 154 -0.33 -2.65 -19.92
N GLY A 155 -1.21 -1.74 -19.51
CA GLY A 155 -1.16 -1.05 -18.24
C GLY A 155 -0.26 0.19 -18.22
N GLY A 156 -0.44 1.00 -17.18
CA GLY A 156 0.25 2.28 -16.98
C GLY A 156 0.33 2.66 -15.50
N VAL A 157 1.17 3.67 -15.22
CA VAL A 157 1.32 4.26 -13.89
C VAL A 157 1.28 5.77 -14.00
N TRP A 158 0.35 6.38 -13.28
CA TRP A 158 0.27 7.83 -13.07
C TRP A 158 1.03 8.20 -11.81
N VAL A 159 1.78 9.30 -11.86
CA VAL A 159 2.51 9.84 -10.69
C VAL A 159 2.12 11.29 -10.55
N ILE A 160 1.59 11.66 -9.39
CA ILE A 160 1.02 12.98 -9.11
C ILE A 160 1.84 13.60 -7.98
N PRO A 161 2.62 14.66 -8.25
CA PRO A 161 3.46 15.26 -7.22
C PRO A 161 2.66 15.89 -6.08
N GLY A 162 3.16 15.74 -4.86
CA GLY A 162 2.71 16.46 -3.68
C GLY A 162 3.09 17.94 -3.73
N SER A 163 2.48 18.73 -2.85
CA SER A 163 2.87 20.13 -2.63
C SER A 163 2.21 20.64 -1.37
N ARG A 164 2.62 21.82 -0.89
CA ARG A 164 1.95 22.50 0.23
C ARG A 164 0.42 22.70 0.08
N THR A 165 -0.14 22.55 -1.11
CA THR A 165 -1.59 22.64 -1.37
C THR A 165 -2.23 21.29 -1.71
N GLY A 166 -1.54 20.20 -1.38
CA GLY A 166 -1.83 18.85 -1.81
C GLY A 166 -1.34 18.56 -3.23
N LEU A 167 -1.89 17.50 -3.82
CA LEU A 167 -1.53 16.99 -5.13
C LEU A 167 -1.62 18.02 -6.25
N VAL A 168 -0.63 18.03 -7.15
CA VAL A 168 -0.49 18.96 -8.29
C VAL A 168 -0.70 18.21 -9.60
N VAL A 169 -1.96 18.01 -9.97
CA VAL A 169 -2.33 17.19 -11.15
C VAL A 169 -1.75 17.71 -12.48
N ASP A 170 -1.56 19.02 -12.65
CA ASP A 170 -0.94 19.57 -13.86
C ASP A 170 0.53 19.15 -14.03
N ALA A 171 1.21 18.80 -12.93
CA ALA A 171 2.59 18.35 -12.90
C ALA A 171 2.73 16.81 -13.01
N THR A 172 1.61 16.09 -13.19
CA THR A 172 1.65 14.63 -13.27
C THR A 172 2.52 14.12 -14.42
N THR A 173 3.17 12.99 -14.18
CA THR A 173 3.84 12.17 -15.18
C THR A 173 3.11 10.85 -15.36
N HIS A 174 3.31 10.22 -16.52
CA HIS A 174 2.73 8.93 -16.84
C HIS A 174 3.83 8.02 -17.40
N PHE A 175 3.82 6.75 -17.00
CA PHE A 175 4.76 5.74 -17.45
C PHE A 175 4.05 4.47 -17.88
N ASN A 176 4.44 3.92 -19.02
CA ASN A 176 4.08 2.60 -19.53
C ASN A 176 5.30 1.99 -20.24
N GLN A 177 5.16 0.78 -20.78
CA GLN A 177 6.27 0.11 -21.49
C GLN A 177 6.59 0.71 -22.87
N SER A 178 5.74 1.58 -23.42
CA SER A 178 6.09 2.41 -24.59
C SER A 178 6.84 3.69 -24.23
N SER A 179 6.84 4.12 -22.97
CA SER A 179 7.45 5.39 -22.57
C SER A 179 8.96 5.36 -22.83
N PRO A 180 9.56 6.44 -23.36
CA PRO A 180 10.98 6.48 -23.67
C PRO A 180 11.86 6.17 -22.46
N GLY A 181 12.73 5.15 -22.59
CA GLY A 181 13.66 4.72 -21.55
C GLY A 181 13.11 3.64 -20.62
N VAL A 182 11.80 3.37 -20.63
CA VAL A 182 11.23 2.25 -19.89
C VAL A 182 11.60 0.94 -20.61
N PRO A 183 12.21 -0.04 -19.92
CA PRO A 183 12.67 -1.27 -20.55
C PRO A 183 11.54 -2.26 -20.89
N GLY A 184 11.74 -2.99 -21.98
CA GLY A 184 10.84 -4.03 -22.49
C GLY A 184 9.78 -3.48 -23.44
N ASP A 185 9.45 -4.24 -24.49
CA ASP A 185 8.41 -3.84 -25.45
C ASP A 185 7.02 -4.10 -24.87
N PRO A 186 6.01 -3.23 -25.07
CA PRO A 186 4.65 -3.46 -24.61
C PRO A 186 3.98 -4.62 -25.38
N ALA A 187 3.20 -5.43 -24.67
CA ALA A 187 2.33 -6.46 -25.23
C ALA A 187 0.97 -6.47 -24.54
N ASN A 188 0.00 -7.14 -25.17
CA ASN A 188 -1.32 -7.29 -24.56
C ASN A 188 -1.19 -8.10 -23.28
N TYR A 189 -1.94 -7.71 -22.25
CA TYR A 189 -1.99 -8.37 -20.95
C TYR A 189 -0.66 -8.36 -20.17
N ASP A 190 0.26 -7.43 -20.46
CA ASP A 190 1.47 -7.28 -19.64
C ASP A 190 1.16 -6.77 -18.22
N ARG A 191 0.08 -6.00 -18.05
CA ARG A 191 -0.41 -5.47 -16.77
C ARG A 191 0.62 -4.65 -15.99
N PHE A 192 1.36 -3.80 -16.69
CA PHE A 192 2.27 -2.83 -16.08
C PHE A 192 1.49 -1.94 -15.09
N GLY A 193 2.01 -1.75 -13.88
CA GLY A 193 1.29 -1.04 -12.81
C GLY A 193 0.35 -1.91 -11.98
N SER A 194 0.39 -3.25 -12.13
CA SER A 194 -0.43 -4.17 -11.32
C SER A 194 -0.03 -4.25 -9.85
N ALA A 195 1.21 -3.89 -9.53
CA ALA A 195 1.73 -3.77 -8.17
C ALA A 195 2.73 -2.61 -8.10
N LEU A 196 2.79 -1.92 -6.96
CA LEU A 196 3.67 -0.78 -6.73
C LEU A 196 4.30 -0.85 -5.33
N ALA A 197 5.56 -0.44 -5.23
CA ALA A 197 6.25 -0.18 -3.96
C ALA A 197 7.22 1.00 -4.11
N ALA A 198 7.35 1.80 -3.06
CA ALA A 198 8.20 2.98 -3.03
C ALA A 198 9.27 2.88 -1.93
N GLY A 199 10.46 3.41 -2.21
CA GLY A 199 11.55 3.55 -1.23
C GLY A 199 12.90 3.81 -1.89
N ASP A 200 13.84 4.37 -1.13
CA ASP A 200 15.17 4.78 -1.62
C ASP A 200 16.14 3.58 -1.86
N ILE A 201 15.97 2.89 -2.99
CA ILE A 201 16.79 1.74 -3.41
C ILE A 201 18.24 2.19 -3.68
N ASN A 202 18.42 3.43 -4.15
CA ASN A 202 19.73 3.93 -4.57
C ASN A 202 20.50 4.74 -3.51
N GLY A 203 19.88 5.01 -2.37
CA GLY A 203 20.45 5.69 -1.21
C GLY A 203 20.74 7.17 -1.47
N ASP A 204 20.00 7.86 -2.33
CA ASP A 204 20.19 9.28 -2.65
C ASP A 204 19.26 10.25 -1.92
N GLY A 205 18.38 9.71 -1.07
CA GLY A 205 17.42 10.45 -0.26
C GLY A 205 16.12 10.79 -0.98
N ARG A 206 15.85 10.21 -2.15
CA ARG A 206 14.55 10.24 -2.83
C ARG A 206 14.02 8.83 -2.96
N ASP A 207 12.72 8.67 -2.84
CA ASP A 207 12.13 7.35 -3.06
C ASP A 207 12.24 6.96 -4.54
N ASP A 208 12.50 5.68 -4.78
CA ASP A 208 12.43 5.04 -6.09
C ASP A 208 11.11 4.26 -6.20
N LEU A 209 10.68 3.90 -7.42
CA LEU A 209 9.43 3.17 -7.65
C LEU A 209 9.72 1.82 -8.33
N ALA A 210 9.28 0.73 -7.70
CA ALA A 210 9.17 -0.58 -8.34
C ALA A 210 7.75 -0.83 -8.86
N ILE A 211 7.66 -1.34 -10.09
CA ILE A 211 6.41 -1.50 -10.84
C ILE A 211 6.30 -2.93 -11.36
N GLY A 212 5.24 -3.63 -10.97
CA GLY A 212 4.93 -4.98 -11.44
C GLY A 212 4.26 -4.98 -12.81
N ALA A 213 4.67 -5.91 -13.67
CA ALA A 213 3.99 -6.31 -14.89
C ALA A 213 3.79 -7.83 -14.86
N SER A 214 2.93 -8.28 -13.96
CA SER A 214 2.75 -9.70 -13.60
C SER A 214 2.24 -10.58 -14.75
N GLY A 215 1.69 -10.00 -15.81
CA GLY A 215 1.27 -10.72 -17.01
C GLY A 215 2.34 -10.83 -18.10
N LYS A 216 3.50 -10.19 -17.92
CA LYS A 216 4.56 -10.14 -18.93
C LYS A 216 5.09 -11.52 -19.29
N SER A 217 5.24 -11.77 -20.59
CA SER A 217 5.87 -13.01 -21.08
C SER A 217 7.38 -12.89 -21.20
N ILE A 218 8.13 -13.92 -20.77
CA ILE A 218 9.59 -13.97 -20.82
C ILE A 218 10.05 -15.25 -21.53
N GLY A 219 10.82 -15.11 -22.62
CA GLY A 219 11.40 -16.27 -23.32
C GLY A 219 10.38 -17.30 -23.83
N GLY A 220 9.11 -16.94 -23.98
CA GLY A 220 8.00 -17.83 -24.35
C GLY A 220 7.18 -18.40 -23.17
N ALA A 221 7.61 -18.16 -21.93
CA ALA A 221 6.82 -18.39 -20.74
C ALA A 221 5.78 -17.27 -20.58
N ALA A 222 4.51 -17.59 -20.81
CA ALA A 222 3.41 -16.63 -20.69
C ALA A 222 3.13 -16.31 -19.22
N GLU A 223 2.85 -15.05 -18.89
CA GLU A 223 2.52 -14.62 -17.52
C GLU A 223 3.61 -14.99 -16.49
N ALA A 224 4.87 -15.04 -16.93
CA ALA A 224 6.02 -15.23 -16.06
C ALA A 224 6.25 -14.00 -15.16
N GLY A 225 5.91 -12.81 -15.66
CA GLY A 225 5.99 -11.56 -14.94
C GLY A 225 7.35 -10.86 -15.01
N THR A 226 7.34 -9.54 -14.81
CA THR A 226 8.54 -8.71 -14.66
C THR A 226 8.32 -7.61 -13.63
N VAL A 227 9.42 -7.02 -13.16
CA VAL A 227 9.42 -5.79 -12.36
C VAL A 227 10.27 -4.74 -13.05
N THR A 228 9.77 -3.52 -13.19
CA THR A 228 10.53 -2.36 -13.64
C THR A 228 10.81 -1.44 -12.46
N VAL A 229 12.05 -0.98 -12.30
CA VAL A 229 12.44 0.01 -11.29
C VAL A 229 12.76 1.33 -11.97
N LEU A 230 12.08 2.40 -11.56
CA LEU A 230 12.34 3.79 -11.94
C LEU A 230 12.96 4.50 -10.75
N LEU A 231 14.03 5.26 -10.98
CA LEU A 231 14.70 5.98 -9.88
C LEU A 231 14.06 7.35 -9.65
N GLY A 232 14.01 7.76 -8.39
CA GLY A 232 13.69 9.11 -7.96
C GLY A 232 14.76 10.11 -8.40
N GLY A 233 14.36 11.35 -8.63
CA GLY A 233 15.23 12.42 -9.09
C GLY A 233 14.67 13.78 -8.74
N SER A 234 15.46 14.85 -8.78
CA SER A 234 15.00 16.19 -8.37
C SER A 234 13.82 16.78 -9.17
N GLY A 235 13.34 16.08 -10.20
CA GLY A 235 12.13 16.42 -10.96
C GLY A 235 11.06 15.32 -10.91
N GLY A 236 11.14 14.42 -9.93
CA GLY A 236 10.36 13.19 -9.82
C GLY A 236 11.05 11.99 -10.47
N LEU A 237 10.27 10.92 -10.65
CA LEU A 237 10.72 9.66 -11.24
C LEU A 237 11.30 9.85 -12.66
N THR A 238 12.33 9.06 -12.98
CA THR A 238 12.95 9.04 -14.30
C THR A 238 13.07 7.62 -14.86
N ALA A 239 12.83 7.50 -16.17
CA ALA A 239 13.11 6.28 -16.92
C ALA A 239 14.59 6.14 -17.32
N THR A 240 15.42 7.16 -17.07
CA THR A 240 16.85 7.08 -17.35
C THR A 240 17.52 6.11 -16.39
N GLY A 241 18.07 5.02 -16.94
CA GLY A 241 18.69 3.98 -16.12
C GLY A 241 17.68 3.01 -15.50
N ALA A 242 16.41 3.05 -15.93
CA ALA A 242 15.40 2.12 -15.48
C ALA A 242 15.84 0.66 -15.72
N GLN A 243 15.55 -0.20 -14.75
CA GLN A 243 15.95 -1.61 -14.77
C GLN A 243 14.71 -2.49 -14.92
N GLN A 244 14.79 -3.52 -15.75
CA GLN A 244 13.81 -4.60 -15.78
C GLN A 244 14.40 -5.86 -15.13
N LEU A 245 13.63 -6.46 -14.23
CA LEU A 245 13.99 -7.62 -13.43
C LEU A 245 13.04 -8.76 -13.76
N HIS A 246 13.57 -9.97 -13.95
CA HIS A 246 12.78 -11.18 -14.20
C HIS A 246 13.60 -12.46 -14.01
N GLN A 247 12.92 -13.58 -13.72
CA GLN A 247 13.56 -14.89 -13.45
C GLN A 247 14.24 -15.54 -14.68
N GLY A 248 14.19 -14.89 -15.84
CA GLY A 248 14.98 -15.28 -17.02
C GLY A 248 16.42 -14.75 -16.99
N GLN A 249 16.76 -13.88 -16.04
CA GLN A 249 18.11 -13.34 -15.87
C GLN A 249 18.94 -14.27 -14.98
N ALA A 250 20.16 -14.61 -15.40
CA ALA A 250 20.97 -15.67 -14.77
C ALA A 250 21.29 -15.47 -13.27
N ALA A 251 21.20 -14.24 -12.75
CA ALA A 251 21.48 -13.92 -11.34
C ALA A 251 20.21 -13.80 -10.48
N VAL A 252 19.02 -13.90 -11.08
CA VAL A 252 17.74 -13.90 -10.38
C VAL A 252 17.38 -15.35 -10.04
N PRO A 253 17.10 -15.69 -8.77
CA PRO A 253 16.70 -17.04 -8.38
C PRO A 253 15.43 -17.52 -9.08
N GLY A 254 15.34 -18.83 -9.31
CA GLY A 254 14.23 -19.47 -10.02
C GLY A 254 14.46 -19.55 -11.53
N SER A 255 13.40 -19.83 -12.28
CA SER A 255 13.36 -19.76 -13.75
C SER A 255 12.07 -19.06 -14.15
N ALA A 256 12.06 -18.42 -15.33
CA ALA A 256 10.79 -17.89 -15.85
C ALA A 256 9.94 -19.04 -16.39
N GLU A 257 8.82 -19.32 -15.74
CA GLU A 257 7.86 -20.35 -16.10
C GLU A 257 6.48 -19.74 -16.34
N ARG A 258 5.58 -20.56 -16.89
CA ARG A 258 4.25 -20.08 -17.24
C ARG A 258 3.47 -19.83 -15.95
N ASN A 259 2.84 -18.66 -15.86
CA ASN A 259 1.97 -18.24 -14.75
C ASN A 259 2.69 -18.00 -13.41
N ASP A 260 4.01 -17.82 -13.33
CA ASP A 260 4.66 -17.54 -12.04
C ASP A 260 4.27 -16.18 -11.45
N HIS A 261 3.89 -15.24 -12.32
CA HIS A 261 3.51 -13.87 -11.96
C HIS A 261 4.58 -13.14 -11.12
N PHE A 262 5.86 -13.25 -11.48
CA PHE A 262 6.92 -12.46 -10.86
C PHE A 262 6.59 -10.97 -10.88
N GLY A 263 6.57 -10.32 -9.71
CA GLY A 263 6.13 -8.94 -9.58
C GLY A 263 4.64 -8.78 -9.28
N PHE A 264 3.95 -9.84 -8.86
CA PHE A 264 2.55 -9.79 -8.43
C PHE A 264 2.36 -8.93 -7.17
N THR A 265 3.32 -8.96 -6.26
CA THR A 265 3.42 -8.06 -5.11
C THR A 265 4.84 -7.55 -4.96
N LEU A 266 4.99 -6.38 -4.36
CA LEU A 266 6.26 -5.70 -4.16
C LEU A 266 6.32 -5.08 -2.76
N ALA A 267 7.52 -5.02 -2.18
CA ALA A 267 7.82 -4.18 -1.03
C ALA A 267 9.26 -3.67 -1.14
N ILE A 268 9.50 -2.43 -0.71
CA ILE A 268 10.83 -1.84 -0.61
C ILE A 268 11.09 -1.46 0.84
N GLY A 269 12.27 -1.78 1.35
CA GLY A 269 12.62 -1.49 2.74
C GLY A 269 14.02 -1.96 3.09
N LYS A 270 14.54 -1.47 4.21
CA LYS A 270 15.91 -1.76 4.63
C LYS A 270 16.00 -3.16 5.25
N VAL A 271 16.42 -4.18 4.50
CA VAL A 271 16.52 -5.57 5.00
C VAL A 271 17.94 -5.89 5.52
N ASN A 272 18.92 -5.05 5.17
CA ASN A 272 20.29 -5.19 5.62
C ASN A 272 20.87 -3.87 6.20
N SER A 273 22.09 -3.91 6.72
CA SER A 273 22.69 -2.79 7.47
C SER A 273 23.31 -1.69 6.60
N ASP A 274 23.27 -1.80 5.28
CA ASP A 274 23.81 -0.79 4.38
C ASP A 274 22.90 0.45 4.31
N ARG A 275 23.15 1.32 3.33
CA ARG A 275 22.44 2.60 3.20
C ARG A 275 21.27 2.54 2.22
N TYR A 276 21.10 1.43 1.52
CA TYR A 276 20.13 1.24 0.45
C TYR A 276 18.89 0.53 1.01
N ALA A 277 17.72 0.86 0.46
CA ALA A 277 16.55 0.01 0.61
C ALA A 277 16.64 -1.17 -0.37
N ASP A 278 16.08 -2.30 0.04
CA ASP A 278 16.10 -3.55 -0.72
C ASP A 278 14.72 -3.87 -1.28
N LEU A 279 14.68 -4.56 -2.41
CA LEU A 279 13.44 -4.90 -3.11
C LEU A 279 13.06 -6.35 -2.85
N VAL A 280 11.83 -6.57 -2.37
CA VAL A 280 11.20 -7.88 -2.22
C VAL A 280 10.10 -8.04 -3.25
N ILE A 281 10.09 -9.20 -3.92
CA ILE A 281 9.22 -9.51 -5.06
C ILE A 281 8.49 -10.82 -4.79
N GLY A 282 7.16 -10.81 -4.90
CA GLY A 282 6.32 -12.00 -4.85
C GLY A 282 6.09 -12.61 -6.24
N ALA A 283 6.15 -13.93 -6.30
CA ALA A 283 5.74 -14.78 -7.41
C ALA A 283 4.86 -15.90 -6.83
N PRO A 284 3.61 -15.59 -6.43
CA PRO A 284 2.78 -16.50 -5.63
C PRO A 284 2.42 -17.79 -6.36
N HIS A 285 2.49 -17.81 -7.68
CA HIS A 285 2.15 -18.99 -8.48
C HIS A 285 3.41 -19.76 -8.93
N GLU A 286 4.60 -19.37 -8.46
CA GLU A 286 5.83 -20.14 -8.68
C GLU A 286 5.62 -21.58 -8.22
N ASN A 287 5.85 -22.50 -9.13
CA ASN A 287 5.73 -23.93 -8.86
C ASN A 287 7.06 -24.56 -8.46
N ASP A 288 6.98 -25.50 -7.53
CA ASP A 288 8.11 -26.28 -7.03
C ASP A 288 8.35 -27.56 -7.88
N GLY A 289 7.77 -27.61 -9.09
CA GLY A 289 7.81 -28.76 -9.99
C GLY A 289 6.95 -29.96 -9.58
N VAL A 290 6.18 -29.85 -8.47
CA VAL A 290 5.29 -30.93 -7.99
C VAL A 290 3.86 -30.47 -7.69
N SER A 291 3.65 -29.18 -7.41
CA SER A 291 2.32 -28.57 -7.24
C SER A 291 1.71 -28.14 -8.58
N TRP A 292 0.38 -28.20 -8.71
CA TRP A 292 -0.31 -27.84 -9.96
C TRP A 292 -0.44 -26.32 -10.19
N ASP A 293 -0.37 -25.52 -9.12
CA ASP A 293 -0.62 -24.06 -9.16
C ASP A 293 0.37 -23.24 -8.31
N GLY A 294 1.42 -23.91 -7.82
CA GLY A 294 2.55 -23.31 -7.12
C GLY A 294 2.44 -23.19 -5.60
N THR A 295 3.58 -23.34 -4.91
CA THR A 295 3.69 -23.00 -3.47
C THR A 295 3.99 -21.52 -3.26
N GLY A 296 4.26 -20.81 -4.34
CA GLY A 296 4.71 -19.42 -4.35
C GLY A 296 6.16 -19.26 -3.94
N MET A 297 6.70 -18.10 -4.28
CA MET A 297 8.07 -17.71 -3.97
C MET A 297 8.16 -16.23 -3.63
N VAL A 298 9.03 -15.93 -2.66
CA VAL A 298 9.47 -14.57 -2.34
C VAL A 298 10.94 -14.44 -2.70
N THR A 299 11.29 -13.40 -3.46
CA THR A 299 12.66 -13.08 -3.87
C THR A 299 13.09 -11.74 -3.27
N LEU A 300 14.28 -11.70 -2.66
CA LEU A 300 14.92 -10.48 -2.17
C LEU A 300 16.09 -10.13 -3.08
N MET A 301 16.11 -8.88 -3.53
CA MET A 301 17.19 -8.27 -4.31
C MET A 301 17.74 -7.04 -3.60
N TRP A 302 19.05 -6.88 -3.63
CA TRP A 302 19.73 -5.82 -2.88
C TRP A 302 19.63 -4.47 -3.59
N GLY A 303 19.44 -3.42 -2.81
CA GLY A 303 19.66 -2.05 -3.27
C GLY A 303 21.14 -1.75 -3.52
N SER A 304 21.40 -0.70 -4.29
CA SER A 304 22.74 -0.25 -4.62
C SER A 304 22.70 1.16 -5.19
N ALA A 305 23.84 1.86 -5.22
CA ALA A 305 23.92 3.19 -5.82
C ALA A 305 23.51 3.27 -7.31
N ALA A 306 23.37 2.14 -8.00
CA ALA A 306 22.92 2.06 -9.39
C ALA A 306 21.47 1.56 -9.53
N GLY A 307 20.71 1.49 -8.44
CA GLY A 307 19.41 0.82 -8.36
C GLY A 307 19.55 -0.59 -7.80
N VAL A 308 18.83 -1.56 -8.36
CA VAL A 308 18.82 -2.95 -7.87
C VAL A 308 20.04 -3.73 -8.36
N SER A 309 20.72 -4.42 -7.44
CA SER A 309 21.77 -5.40 -7.72
C SER A 309 21.16 -6.79 -7.92
N LEU A 310 21.39 -7.37 -9.10
CA LEU A 310 21.04 -8.77 -9.36
C LEU A 310 21.97 -9.76 -8.63
N THR A 311 23.18 -9.34 -8.26
CA THR A 311 24.15 -10.24 -7.61
C THR A 311 23.78 -10.42 -6.13
N GLY A 312 23.71 -11.67 -5.69
CA GLY A 312 23.44 -12.01 -4.30
C GLY A 312 21.95 -12.07 -3.95
N ALA A 313 21.06 -11.99 -4.94
CA ALA A 313 19.63 -12.20 -4.73
C ALA A 313 19.36 -13.59 -4.12
N THR A 314 18.37 -13.65 -3.23
CA THR A 314 17.96 -14.87 -2.52
C THR A 314 16.47 -15.07 -2.65
N SER A 315 16.00 -16.32 -2.60
CA SER A 315 14.57 -16.61 -2.62
C SER A 315 14.20 -17.76 -1.70
N VAL A 316 12.93 -17.80 -1.32
CA VAL A 316 12.33 -18.88 -0.53
C VAL A 316 10.95 -19.21 -1.11
N THR A 317 10.69 -20.49 -1.31
CA THR A 317 9.38 -20.99 -1.76
C THR A 317 8.48 -21.37 -0.58
N GLY A 318 7.17 -21.47 -0.81
CA GLY A 318 6.23 -22.01 0.19
C GLY A 318 6.61 -23.42 0.66
N ALA A 319 7.05 -24.28 -0.26
CA ALA A 319 7.57 -25.61 0.09
C ALA A 319 8.76 -25.55 1.07
N ALA A 320 9.65 -24.57 0.92
CA ALA A 320 10.84 -24.43 1.74
C ALA A 320 10.55 -23.99 3.19
N VAL A 321 9.38 -23.41 3.47
CA VAL A 321 8.98 -23.02 4.83
C VAL A 321 8.17 -24.10 5.56
N TYR A 322 7.79 -25.20 4.88
CA TYR A 322 6.99 -26.28 5.46
C TYR A 322 7.56 -26.81 6.79
N GLY A 323 8.87 -27.06 6.85
CA GLY A 323 9.52 -27.54 8.07
C GLY A 323 9.40 -26.58 9.26
N SER A 324 9.32 -25.28 9.00
CA SER A 324 9.20 -24.22 10.00
C SER A 324 7.78 -24.05 10.53
N THR A 325 6.78 -24.64 9.88
CA THR A 325 5.39 -24.65 10.36
C THR A 325 5.22 -25.49 11.64
N GLY A 326 6.09 -26.49 11.83
CA GLY A 326 6.00 -27.47 12.92
C GLY A 326 4.71 -28.31 12.93
N ARG A 327 3.92 -28.28 11.83
CA ARG A 327 2.58 -28.89 11.76
C ARG A 327 2.39 -29.63 10.46
N SER A 328 1.99 -30.90 10.54
CA SER A 328 1.80 -31.75 9.34
C SER A 328 0.56 -31.39 8.52
N ASP A 329 -0.38 -30.66 9.11
CA ASP A 329 -1.65 -30.21 8.50
C ASP A 329 -1.57 -28.78 7.96
N THR A 330 -0.37 -28.21 7.86
CA THR A 330 -0.14 -26.87 7.34
C THR A 330 0.59 -26.91 6.01
N ILE A 331 0.05 -26.26 4.99
CA ILE A 331 0.69 -26.17 3.67
C ILE A 331 0.71 -24.71 3.23
N ALA A 332 1.90 -24.17 2.97
CA ALA A 332 2.09 -22.81 2.51
C ALA A 332 1.90 -22.73 0.99
N TRP A 333 0.65 -22.59 0.56
CA TRP A 333 0.30 -22.28 -0.82
C TRP A 333 0.40 -20.77 -1.06
N TYR A 334 0.78 -20.39 -2.28
CA TYR A 334 0.80 -19.00 -2.72
C TYR A 334 1.58 -18.02 -1.84
N LEU A 335 2.75 -18.45 -1.34
CA LEU A 335 3.62 -17.59 -0.56
C LEU A 335 4.02 -16.34 -1.37
N GLY A 336 3.77 -15.15 -0.81
CA GLY A 336 4.08 -13.88 -1.45
C GLY A 336 2.88 -13.19 -2.10
N GLU A 337 1.64 -13.64 -1.84
CA GLU A 337 0.43 -12.91 -2.29
C GLU A 337 0.22 -11.58 -1.57
N ALA A 338 0.90 -11.33 -0.45
CA ALA A 338 1.01 -10.02 0.20
C ALA A 338 2.44 -9.83 0.73
N LEU A 339 2.96 -8.61 0.70
CA LEU A 339 4.30 -8.29 1.20
C LEU A 339 4.30 -7.01 2.03
N ALA A 340 5.15 -6.98 3.06
CA ALA A 340 5.51 -5.79 3.81
C ALA A 340 6.92 -5.96 4.39
N ILE A 341 7.58 -4.85 4.73
CA ILE A 341 8.89 -4.86 5.40
C ILE A 341 8.82 -3.98 6.65
N GLY A 342 9.31 -4.48 7.78
CA GLY A 342 9.34 -3.72 9.03
C GLY A 342 10.25 -4.35 10.06
N ASP A 343 10.96 -3.52 10.82
CA ASP A 343 11.89 -3.94 11.89
C ASP A 343 11.09 -4.36 13.13
N VAL A 344 10.58 -5.60 13.13
CA VAL A 344 9.65 -6.09 14.16
C VAL A 344 10.38 -6.51 15.44
N ASP A 345 11.71 -6.67 15.39
CA ASP A 345 12.52 -6.98 16.56
C ASP A 345 13.37 -5.83 17.11
N GLY A 346 13.47 -4.72 16.37
CA GLY A 346 14.12 -3.49 16.79
C GLY A 346 15.64 -3.55 16.66
N ASP A 347 16.18 -4.42 15.79
CA ASP A 347 17.61 -4.53 15.55
C ASP A 347 18.15 -3.54 14.50
N GLY A 348 17.25 -2.78 13.87
CA GLY A 348 17.55 -1.80 12.82
C GLY A 348 17.46 -2.36 11.40
N LEU A 349 17.09 -3.63 11.24
CA LEU A 349 16.86 -4.32 9.97
C LEU A 349 15.38 -4.69 9.86
N GLY A 350 14.80 -4.47 8.69
CA GLY A 350 13.44 -4.86 8.40
C GLY A 350 13.32 -6.35 8.14
N GLU A 351 12.42 -7.01 8.86
CA GLU A 351 11.92 -8.33 8.51
C GLU A 351 11.08 -8.26 7.24
N VAL A 352 11.21 -9.27 6.39
CA VAL A 352 10.31 -9.47 5.26
C VAL A 352 9.09 -10.25 5.73
N VAL A 353 7.92 -9.62 5.70
CA VAL A 353 6.64 -10.22 6.09
C VAL A 353 5.88 -10.60 4.82
N ALA A 354 5.66 -11.89 4.63
CA ALA A 354 4.99 -12.43 3.45
C ALA A 354 3.68 -13.16 3.82
N GLY A 355 2.58 -12.73 3.21
CA GLY A 355 1.28 -13.36 3.32
C GLY A 355 1.15 -14.54 2.36
N ALA A 356 0.42 -15.55 2.81
CA ALA A 356 0.01 -16.71 2.04
C ALA A 356 -1.44 -17.05 2.42
N PRO A 357 -2.43 -16.20 2.07
CA PRO A 357 -3.82 -16.35 2.49
C PRO A 357 -4.49 -17.61 1.91
N GLY A 358 -4.01 -18.11 0.77
CA GLY A 358 -4.45 -19.42 0.23
C GLY A 358 -3.83 -20.64 0.94
N ALA A 359 -2.99 -20.45 1.95
CA ALA A 359 -2.41 -21.54 2.71
C ALA A 359 -3.46 -22.34 3.49
N GLN A 360 -3.17 -23.63 3.69
CA GLN A 360 -4.01 -24.50 4.51
C GLN A 360 -3.55 -24.50 5.97
N THR A 361 -4.41 -24.16 6.95
CA THR A 361 -3.98 -23.98 8.38
C THR A 361 -5.02 -24.25 9.51
N PRO A 362 -5.67 -25.43 9.63
CA PRO A 362 -5.63 -26.60 8.77
C PRO A 362 -6.75 -26.60 7.72
N HIS A 363 -7.61 -25.58 7.78
CA HIS A 363 -8.68 -25.30 6.85
C HIS A 363 -8.14 -24.76 5.53
N LEU A 364 -8.85 -25.04 4.44
CA LEU A 364 -8.44 -24.56 3.12
C LEU A 364 -8.54 -23.04 3.11
N ASN A 365 -7.52 -22.36 2.58
CA ASN A 365 -7.46 -20.90 2.58
C ASN A 365 -7.60 -20.27 3.97
N GLY A 366 -7.24 -20.98 5.05
CA GLY A 366 -7.16 -20.40 6.39
C GLY A 366 -6.01 -19.39 6.52
N GLY A 367 -5.00 -19.50 5.65
CA GLY A 367 -3.94 -18.52 5.50
C GLY A 367 -2.82 -18.60 6.54
N LEU A 368 -1.69 -17.97 6.22
CA LEU A 368 -0.56 -17.77 7.12
C LEU A 368 0.23 -16.52 6.78
N VAL A 369 1.08 -16.10 7.72
CA VAL A 369 2.11 -15.08 7.55
C VAL A 369 3.48 -15.69 7.85
N ALA A 370 4.42 -15.53 6.93
CA ALA A 370 5.82 -15.90 7.08
C ALA A 370 6.68 -14.65 7.30
N VAL A 371 7.41 -14.59 8.41
CA VAL A 371 8.28 -13.48 8.80
C VAL A 371 9.73 -13.92 8.68
N PHE A 372 10.44 -13.45 7.66
CA PHE A 372 11.85 -13.74 7.43
C PHE A 372 12.72 -12.69 8.11
N THR A 373 13.73 -13.13 8.86
CA THR A 373 14.67 -12.24 9.55
C THR A 373 15.42 -11.33 8.58
N GLY A 374 15.47 -10.02 8.88
CA GLY A 374 16.31 -9.07 8.17
C GLY A 374 17.79 -9.38 8.39
N ARG A 375 18.56 -9.59 7.33
CA ARG A 375 20.01 -9.90 7.41
C ARG A 375 20.70 -9.78 6.06
N SER A 376 22.00 -9.46 6.10
CA SER A 376 22.86 -9.39 4.91
C SER A 376 23.08 -10.72 4.18
N ALA A 377 22.75 -11.85 4.81
CA ALA A 377 22.79 -13.16 4.16
C ALA A 377 21.55 -13.45 3.29
N GLY A 378 20.55 -12.56 3.29
CA GLY A 378 19.31 -12.70 2.54
C GLY A 378 18.31 -13.69 3.15
N LEU A 379 17.24 -13.96 2.40
CA LEU A 379 16.13 -14.81 2.81
C LEU A 379 16.58 -16.25 3.08
N SER A 380 15.92 -16.92 4.02
CA SER A 380 16.15 -18.34 4.29
C SER A 380 14.93 -19.00 4.92
N GLY A 381 14.55 -20.16 4.39
CA GLY A 381 13.45 -20.98 4.93
C GLY A 381 13.71 -21.54 6.33
N SER A 382 14.94 -21.45 6.86
CA SER A 382 15.26 -21.80 8.26
C SER A 382 15.38 -20.58 9.19
N ALA A 383 15.42 -19.37 8.64
CA ALA A 383 15.38 -18.11 9.39
C ALA A 383 14.03 -17.42 9.13
N VAL A 384 12.96 -18.15 9.43
CA VAL A 384 11.58 -17.73 9.21
C VAL A 384 10.73 -18.10 10.42
N ARG A 385 9.77 -17.24 10.75
CA ARG A 385 8.72 -17.53 11.71
C ARG A 385 7.37 -17.59 11.02
N ILE A 386 6.62 -18.64 11.28
CA ILE A 386 5.26 -18.82 10.73
C ILE A 386 4.24 -18.44 11.79
N ILE A 387 3.34 -17.53 11.43
CA ILE A 387 2.20 -17.09 12.23
C ILE A 387 0.90 -17.47 11.51
N THR A 388 -0.04 -18.05 12.25
CA THR A 388 -1.39 -18.37 11.79
C THR A 388 -2.38 -18.00 12.91
N GLN A 389 -3.69 -18.07 12.66
CA GLN A 389 -4.70 -17.96 13.74
C GLN A 389 -4.52 -19.02 14.84
N ARG A 390 -3.82 -20.13 14.57
CA ARG A 390 -3.45 -21.16 15.57
C ARG A 390 -2.19 -20.84 16.37
N THR A 391 -1.53 -19.72 16.10
CA THR A 391 -0.37 -19.31 16.88
C THR A 391 -0.84 -18.83 18.25
N ALA A 392 -0.23 -19.32 19.32
CA ALA A 392 -0.64 -18.98 20.68
C ALA A 392 -0.67 -17.45 20.88
N GLY A 393 -1.81 -16.95 21.34
CA GLY A 393 -2.07 -15.53 21.59
C GLY A 393 -2.74 -14.78 20.43
N VAL A 394 -2.72 -15.32 19.22
CA VAL A 394 -3.52 -14.78 18.11
C VAL A 394 -5.00 -15.09 18.39
N PRO A 395 -5.90 -14.08 18.40
CA PRO A 395 -7.34 -14.30 18.60
C PRO A 395 -8.01 -14.96 17.39
N GLY A 396 -9.17 -15.60 17.64
CA GLY A 396 -9.93 -16.34 16.63
C GLY A 396 -9.50 -17.81 16.50
N ASP A 397 -10.31 -18.59 15.80
CA ASP A 397 -10.00 -19.96 15.38
C ASP A 397 -10.02 -19.97 13.84
N PRO A 398 -9.12 -20.69 13.16
CA PRO A 398 -9.15 -20.73 11.70
C PRO A 398 -10.37 -21.50 11.18
N GLU A 399 -10.93 -21.04 10.08
CA GLU A 399 -12.01 -21.61 9.29
C GLU A 399 -11.62 -21.67 7.80
N ASP A 400 -12.48 -22.32 6.99
CA ASP A 400 -12.27 -22.35 5.55
C ASP A 400 -12.50 -20.95 4.97
N ASP A 401 -11.59 -20.51 4.10
CA ASP A 401 -11.64 -19.22 3.39
C ASP A 401 -11.40 -17.95 4.22
N ASP A 402 -10.91 -18.03 5.48
CA ASP A 402 -10.57 -16.85 6.30
C ASP A 402 -9.54 -15.92 5.68
N ARG A 403 -8.54 -16.52 5.02
CA ARG A 403 -7.46 -15.83 4.31
C ARG A 403 -6.60 -14.96 5.23
N PHE A 404 -6.20 -15.48 6.40
CA PHE A 404 -5.27 -14.79 7.28
C PHE A 404 -3.96 -14.43 6.54
N GLY A 405 -3.60 -13.16 6.53
CA GLY A 405 -2.44 -12.67 5.77
C GLY A 405 -2.77 -12.14 4.37
N ALA A 406 -4.05 -11.95 4.04
CA ALA A 406 -4.50 -11.38 2.77
C ALA A 406 -3.97 -9.97 2.51
N THR A 407 -3.86 -9.16 3.57
CA THR A 407 -3.26 -7.84 3.54
C THR A 407 -2.33 -7.63 4.72
N LEU A 408 -1.29 -6.83 4.52
CA LEU A 408 -0.23 -6.60 5.48
C LEU A 408 0.18 -5.13 5.48
N ALA A 409 0.29 -4.55 6.66
CA ALA A 409 0.97 -3.28 6.87
C ALA A 409 1.90 -3.39 8.09
N THR A 410 3.08 -2.78 8.00
CA THR A 410 4.11 -2.80 9.05
C THR A 410 4.38 -1.40 9.58
N GLY A 411 4.54 -1.24 10.89
CA GLY A 411 4.86 0.05 11.49
C GLY A 411 4.62 0.07 12.99
N ASP A 412 5.31 0.97 13.70
CA ASP A 412 5.26 1.08 15.16
C ASP A 412 3.97 1.78 15.60
N VAL A 413 2.96 1.01 16.02
CA VAL A 413 1.65 1.57 16.43
C VAL A 413 1.61 1.94 17.91
N ASP A 414 2.54 1.41 18.71
CA ASP A 414 2.56 1.63 20.16
C ASP A 414 3.71 2.51 20.68
N GLY A 415 4.60 2.93 19.78
CA GLY A 415 5.70 3.86 20.01
C GLY A 415 6.85 3.22 20.79
N ASP A 416 7.00 1.90 20.73
CA ASP A 416 8.01 1.15 21.48
C ASP A 416 9.36 0.99 20.75
N GLY A 417 9.44 1.52 19.53
CA GLY A 417 10.61 1.49 18.65
C GLY A 417 10.72 0.22 17.80
N ARG A 418 9.74 -0.67 17.82
CA ARG A 418 9.65 -1.84 16.94
C ARG A 418 8.42 -1.71 16.04
N ALA A 419 8.54 -2.20 14.82
CA ALA A 419 7.40 -2.30 13.94
C ALA A 419 6.43 -3.39 14.44
N ASP A 420 5.14 -3.08 14.37
CA ASP A 420 4.06 -4.06 14.50
C ASP A 420 3.60 -4.49 13.10
N VAL A 421 2.78 -5.55 13.05
CA VAL A 421 2.18 -6.04 11.81
C VAL A 421 0.66 -6.04 11.94
N LEU A 422 -0.01 -5.29 11.07
CA LEU A 422 -1.46 -5.33 10.90
C LEU A 422 -1.80 -6.33 9.80
N VAL A 423 -2.62 -7.32 10.12
CA VAL A 423 -2.96 -8.45 9.26
C VAL A 423 -4.45 -8.48 8.98
N GLY A 424 -4.83 -8.38 7.70
CA GLY A 424 -6.20 -8.57 7.25
C GLY A 424 -6.57 -10.03 7.10
N THR A 425 -7.80 -10.37 7.49
CA THR A 425 -8.43 -11.70 7.37
C THR A 425 -9.86 -11.50 6.85
N PRO A 426 -10.01 -11.04 5.59
CA PRO A 426 -11.28 -10.54 5.07
C PRO A 426 -12.35 -11.64 4.89
N GLY A 427 -11.96 -12.92 4.93
CA GLY A 427 -12.88 -14.05 4.82
C GLY A 427 -13.54 -14.47 6.13
N GLU A 428 -12.99 -14.04 7.28
CA GLU A 428 -13.45 -14.46 8.60
C GLU A 428 -14.95 -14.30 8.78
N ALA A 429 -15.59 -15.30 9.38
CA ALA A 429 -16.97 -15.19 9.83
C ALA A 429 -17.05 -14.53 11.22
N VAL A 430 -17.87 -13.48 11.36
CA VAL A 430 -18.18 -12.90 12.67
C VAL A 430 -19.49 -13.48 13.18
N GLY A 431 -19.40 -14.48 14.06
CA GLY A 431 -20.55 -15.25 14.52
C GLY A 431 -21.16 -16.09 13.40
N SER A 432 -22.34 -15.73 12.90
CA SER A 432 -22.96 -16.40 11.73
C SER A 432 -22.88 -15.58 10.44
N THR A 433 -22.22 -14.43 10.48
CA THR A 433 -22.07 -13.52 9.35
C THR A 433 -20.81 -13.89 8.60
N ALA A 434 -20.98 -14.59 7.47
CA ALA A 434 -19.86 -15.06 6.66
C ALA A 434 -19.20 -13.90 5.89
N GLU A 435 -17.88 -13.96 5.72
CA GLU A 435 -17.08 -12.96 4.99
C GLU A 435 -17.27 -11.54 5.54
N ALA A 436 -17.54 -11.42 6.83
CA ALA A 436 -17.57 -10.13 7.51
C ALA A 436 -16.15 -9.56 7.64
N GLY A 437 -15.18 -10.44 7.88
CA GLY A 437 -13.76 -10.10 7.95
C GLY A 437 -13.33 -9.55 9.31
N VAL A 438 -12.04 -9.70 9.60
CA VAL A 438 -11.39 -9.16 10.80
C VAL A 438 -10.01 -8.60 10.47
N VAL A 439 -9.50 -7.74 11.35
CA VAL A 439 -8.11 -7.30 11.33
C VAL A 439 -7.42 -7.67 12.65
N THR A 440 -6.18 -8.17 12.55
CA THR A 440 -5.36 -8.55 13.71
C THR A 440 -4.07 -7.73 13.75
N LEU A 441 -3.83 -7.03 14.87
CA LEU A 441 -2.54 -6.43 15.19
C LEU A 441 -1.66 -7.46 15.91
N LEU A 442 -0.51 -7.78 15.33
CA LEU A 442 0.56 -8.56 15.94
C LEU A 442 1.68 -7.62 16.38
N LYS A 443 2.05 -7.65 17.66
CA LYS A 443 3.04 -6.71 18.19
C LYS A 443 4.48 -7.15 17.99
N GLY A 444 5.32 -6.19 17.60
CA GLY A 444 6.77 -6.34 17.55
C GLY A 444 7.35 -6.64 18.93
N SER A 445 8.45 -7.37 18.99
CA SER A 445 9.17 -7.62 20.24
C SER A 445 10.63 -7.92 19.96
N ALA A 446 11.52 -7.71 20.93
CA ALA A 446 12.95 -8.06 20.76
C ALA A 446 13.22 -9.55 20.44
N GLY A 447 12.20 -10.42 20.51
CA GLY A 447 12.28 -11.82 20.05
C GLY A 447 11.60 -12.07 18.70
N GLY A 448 11.27 -11.01 17.96
CA GLY A 448 10.45 -11.00 16.74
C GLY A 448 8.95 -11.02 17.00
N LEU A 449 8.19 -11.17 15.91
CA LEU A 449 6.73 -11.19 15.92
C LEU A 449 6.17 -12.44 16.64
N THR A 450 5.15 -12.28 17.48
CA THR A 450 4.43 -13.39 18.11
C THR A 450 2.92 -13.07 18.22
N GLY A 451 2.11 -14.02 18.72
CA GLY A 451 0.73 -13.73 19.10
C GLY A 451 0.58 -13.05 20.47
N SER A 452 1.67 -12.84 21.22
CA SER A 452 1.57 -12.28 22.57
C SER A 452 1.10 -10.82 22.52
N GLY A 453 -0.04 -10.54 23.17
CA GLY A 453 -0.61 -9.19 23.21
C GLY A 453 -1.24 -8.74 21.89
N ALA A 454 -1.52 -9.68 20.99
CA ALA A 454 -2.25 -9.40 19.76
C ALA A 454 -3.66 -8.86 20.05
N GLN A 455 -4.14 -7.98 19.19
CA GLN A 455 -5.49 -7.42 19.24
C GLN A 455 -6.22 -7.76 17.95
N GLN A 456 -7.48 -8.14 18.04
CA GLN A 456 -8.33 -8.39 16.88
C GLN A 456 -9.56 -7.50 16.95
N PHE A 457 -9.99 -7.00 15.80
CA PHE A 457 -11.15 -6.13 15.68
C PHE A 457 -12.00 -6.55 14.48
N ASP A 458 -13.31 -6.41 14.67
CA ASP A 458 -14.38 -6.56 13.69
C ASP A 458 -15.37 -5.40 13.86
N GLN A 459 -16.35 -5.28 12.95
CA GLN A 459 -17.34 -4.20 12.99
C GLN A 459 -18.39 -4.36 14.11
N ASN A 460 -18.55 -5.54 14.72
CA ASN A 460 -19.38 -5.70 15.92
C ASN A 460 -18.68 -5.22 17.20
N HIS A 461 -17.39 -4.86 17.16
CA HIS A 461 -16.74 -4.19 18.27
C HIS A 461 -17.41 -2.83 18.55
N ALA A 462 -17.83 -2.58 19.80
CA ALA A 462 -18.72 -1.47 20.17
C ALA A 462 -18.26 -0.03 19.81
N ALA A 463 -16.99 0.15 19.44
CA ALA A 463 -16.42 1.43 19.04
C ALA A 463 -15.94 1.46 17.57
N VAL A 464 -15.93 0.31 16.88
CA VAL A 464 -15.77 0.28 15.42
C VAL A 464 -17.11 0.69 14.82
N PRO A 465 -17.14 1.60 13.84
CA PRO A 465 -18.38 2.03 13.20
C PRO A 465 -19.13 0.87 12.53
N ASP A 466 -20.45 1.00 12.58
CA ASP A 466 -21.43 0.07 12.02
C ASP A 466 -21.47 -1.32 12.69
N SER A 467 -21.91 -2.36 11.97
CA SER A 467 -21.99 -3.75 12.42
C SER A 467 -21.64 -4.71 11.30
N SER A 468 -21.23 -5.93 11.63
CA SER A 468 -20.81 -6.90 10.62
C SER A 468 -21.98 -7.44 9.78
N GLU A 469 -21.84 -7.34 8.48
CA GLU A 469 -22.73 -7.82 7.43
C GLU A 469 -22.01 -8.82 6.52
N ARG A 470 -22.78 -9.54 5.70
CA ARG A 470 -22.20 -10.57 4.83
C ARG A 470 -21.46 -9.89 3.70
N GLY A 471 -20.17 -10.17 3.58
CA GLY A 471 -19.35 -9.69 2.47
C GLY A 471 -18.78 -8.30 2.67
N ASP A 472 -18.80 -7.76 3.89
CA ASP A 472 -18.10 -6.53 4.29
C ASP A 472 -16.61 -6.57 3.95
N LYS A 473 -16.00 -7.74 4.19
CA LYS A 473 -14.58 -7.99 3.99
C LYS A 473 -13.73 -6.99 4.79
N PHE A 474 -14.10 -6.74 6.05
CA PHE A 474 -13.31 -5.90 6.95
C PHE A 474 -11.86 -6.40 7.03
N GLY A 475 -10.90 -5.52 6.77
CA GLY A 475 -9.48 -5.89 6.63
C GLY A 475 -9.04 -6.25 5.21
N ALA A 476 -9.90 -6.11 4.20
CA ALA A 476 -9.54 -6.33 2.79
C ALA A 476 -8.53 -5.32 2.24
N SER A 477 -8.36 -4.18 2.89
CA SER A 477 -7.23 -3.27 2.69
C SER A 477 -6.90 -2.57 4.00
N VAL A 478 -5.61 -2.42 4.29
CA VAL A 478 -5.12 -1.82 5.53
C VAL A 478 -3.92 -0.93 5.24
N ALA A 479 -3.79 0.16 6.00
CA ALA A 479 -2.57 0.97 6.04
C ALA A 479 -2.29 1.46 7.46
N LEU A 480 -1.01 1.68 7.76
CA LEU A 480 -0.53 2.31 9.00
C LEU A 480 0.06 3.68 8.67
N LEU A 481 -0.59 4.73 9.17
CA LEU A 481 -0.40 6.14 8.81
C LEU A 481 -0.39 7.02 10.07
N SER A 482 0.31 8.13 10.07
CA SER A 482 0.26 9.12 11.16
C SER A 482 -0.86 10.13 10.92
N LEU A 483 -2.12 9.78 11.24
CA LEU A 483 -3.29 10.60 10.90
C LEU A 483 -3.56 11.76 11.87
N ASP A 484 -2.96 11.76 13.05
CA ASP A 484 -3.05 12.88 14.00
C ASP A 484 -1.70 13.53 14.36
N GLY A 485 -0.60 12.99 13.82
CA GLY A 485 0.76 13.48 14.04
C GLY A 485 1.29 13.25 15.45
N VAL A 486 0.69 12.33 16.25
CA VAL A 486 1.05 12.07 17.64
C VAL A 486 1.30 10.59 17.92
N GLY A 487 2.44 10.27 18.52
CA GLY A 487 2.70 8.92 19.05
C GLY A 487 3.01 7.91 17.95
N GLY A 488 2.57 6.66 18.17
CA GLY A 488 2.66 5.58 17.19
C GLY A 488 1.69 5.77 16.03
N LEU A 489 1.86 4.96 14.99
CA LEU A 489 1.03 5.02 13.79
C LEU A 489 -0.42 4.61 14.08
N ASP A 490 -1.34 5.30 13.43
CA ASP A 490 -2.76 4.99 13.37
C ASP A 490 -3.02 3.93 12.29
N ALA A 491 -4.14 3.21 12.37
CA ALA A 491 -4.56 2.30 11.33
C ALA A 491 -5.80 2.81 10.60
N VAL A 492 -5.84 2.58 9.30
CA VAL A 492 -7.05 2.65 8.47
C VAL A 492 -7.35 1.26 7.93
N VAL A 493 -8.60 0.84 8.09
CA VAL A 493 -9.05 -0.52 7.78
C VAL A 493 -10.30 -0.41 6.92
N ALA A 494 -10.23 -0.94 5.70
CA ALA A 494 -11.33 -0.93 4.76
C ALA A 494 -12.27 -2.12 4.95
N SER A 495 -13.55 -1.85 4.70
CA SER A 495 -14.63 -2.81 4.47
C SER A 495 -15.29 -2.38 3.16
N TYR A 496 -14.77 -2.87 2.03
CA TYR A 496 -15.23 -2.38 0.72
C TYR A 496 -16.65 -2.89 0.41
N GLY A 497 -17.09 -3.97 1.04
CA GLY A 497 -18.43 -4.51 0.87
C GLY A 497 -19.49 -3.89 1.78
N GLU A 498 -19.10 -2.98 2.67
CA GLU A 498 -20.00 -2.31 3.62
C GLU A 498 -21.18 -1.61 2.92
N GLU A 499 -22.40 -1.94 3.35
CA GLU A 499 -23.62 -1.22 2.98
C GLU A 499 -23.94 -0.16 4.04
N VAL A 500 -23.76 1.12 3.73
CA VAL A 500 -24.11 2.19 4.70
C VAL A 500 -25.53 2.71 4.47
N ALA A 501 -26.15 3.22 5.54
CA ALA A 501 -27.50 3.79 5.47
C ALA A 501 -27.62 4.91 4.42
N GLY A 502 -28.39 4.64 3.36
CA GLY A 502 -28.59 5.55 2.23
C GLY A 502 -27.97 5.07 0.91
N ASP A 503 -27.28 3.92 0.93
CA ASP A 503 -26.78 3.27 -0.27
C ASP A 503 -27.90 2.77 -1.18
N HIS A 504 -27.54 2.57 -2.45
CA HIS A 504 -28.42 1.94 -3.42
C HIS A 504 -28.49 0.44 -3.10
N PRO A 505 -29.70 -0.18 -3.06
CA PRO A 505 -29.81 -1.59 -2.73
C PRO A 505 -28.92 -2.48 -3.63
N GLY A 506 -28.03 -3.26 -3.02
CA GLY A 506 -27.09 -4.15 -3.69
C GLY A 506 -25.84 -3.48 -4.27
N TYR A 507 -25.61 -2.20 -3.97
CA TYR A 507 -24.42 -1.45 -4.38
C TYR A 507 -23.77 -0.81 -3.13
N PRO A 508 -22.93 -1.57 -2.41
CA PRO A 508 -22.26 -1.06 -1.22
C PRO A 508 -21.31 0.06 -1.61
N SER A 509 -21.41 1.19 -0.89
CA SER A 509 -20.47 2.28 -1.10
C SER A 509 -19.11 2.01 -0.46
N GLY A 510 -19.01 1.00 0.40
CA GLY A 510 -17.80 0.64 1.13
C GLY A 510 -17.44 1.68 2.20
N SER A 511 -16.61 1.30 3.16
CA SER A 511 -16.17 2.17 4.25
C SER A 511 -14.72 1.96 4.65
N ILE A 512 -14.14 3.01 5.25
CA ILE A 512 -12.84 2.97 5.92
C ILE A 512 -13.06 3.39 7.37
N SER A 513 -12.67 2.52 8.29
CA SER A 513 -12.64 2.75 9.73
C SER A 513 -11.25 3.16 10.19
N SER A 514 -11.17 4.04 11.19
CA SER A 514 -9.91 4.54 11.75
C SER A 514 -9.65 4.02 13.16
N PHE A 515 -8.39 3.75 13.46
CA PHE A 515 -7.89 3.32 14.76
C PHE A 515 -6.73 4.19 15.16
N ARG A 516 -6.69 4.60 16.42
CA ARG A 516 -5.60 5.40 16.97
C ARG A 516 -4.48 4.51 17.49
N GLY A 517 -3.24 4.83 17.15
CA GLY A 517 -2.04 4.24 17.76
C GLY A 517 -1.88 4.67 19.22
N SER A 518 -1.48 3.74 20.10
CA SER A 518 -1.28 4.03 21.52
C SER A 518 -0.29 3.06 22.12
N THR A 519 0.29 3.38 23.28
CA THR A 519 1.18 2.45 24.02
C THR A 519 0.54 1.10 24.36
N GLY A 520 -0.79 0.96 24.24
CA GLY A 520 -1.52 -0.29 24.40
C GLY A 520 -1.77 -1.05 23.10
N GLY A 521 -1.32 -0.54 21.96
CA GLY A 521 -1.70 -0.95 20.61
C GLY A 521 -2.83 -0.08 20.05
N LEU A 522 -3.66 -0.65 19.17
CA LEU A 522 -4.71 0.08 18.46
C LEU A 522 -5.95 0.33 19.33
N VAL A 523 -6.53 1.51 19.16
CA VAL A 523 -7.79 1.94 19.80
C VAL A 523 -8.79 2.38 18.72
N PRO A 524 -9.91 1.65 18.50
CA PRO A 524 -10.88 2.02 17.48
C PRO A 524 -11.49 3.41 17.71
N GLN A 525 -11.71 4.14 16.63
CA GLN A 525 -12.36 5.44 16.64
C GLN A 525 -13.77 5.32 16.06
N SER A 526 -14.71 6.12 16.57
CA SER A 526 -16.09 6.18 16.05
C SER A 526 -16.21 6.92 14.71
N THR A 527 -15.09 7.14 14.01
CA THR A 527 -15.06 7.90 12.76
C THR A 527 -14.77 6.94 11.62
N SER A 528 -15.71 6.87 10.68
CA SER A 528 -15.54 6.19 9.40
C SER A 528 -15.82 7.14 8.24
N TRP A 529 -15.33 6.75 7.06
CA TRP A 529 -15.58 7.45 5.81
C TRP A 529 -16.05 6.42 4.79
N SER A 530 -17.30 6.53 4.36
CA SER A 530 -17.86 5.69 3.31
C SER A 530 -17.83 6.37 1.95
N GLY A 531 -17.91 5.58 0.88
CA GLY A 531 -18.10 6.10 -0.47
C GLY A 531 -19.30 7.06 -0.55
N LEU A 532 -20.38 6.75 0.18
CA LEU A 532 -21.55 7.63 0.30
C LEU A 532 -21.23 8.96 1.00
N SER A 533 -20.35 8.96 2.01
CA SER A 533 -19.97 10.17 2.75
C SER A 533 -19.03 11.09 1.97
N VAL A 534 -18.29 10.54 1.00
CA VAL A 534 -17.36 11.28 0.14
C VAL A 534 -17.92 11.52 -1.26
N ARG A 535 -19.15 11.11 -1.57
CA ARG A 535 -19.72 11.39 -2.89
C ARG A 535 -19.89 12.89 -3.14
N THR A 536 -19.81 13.27 -4.41
CA THR A 536 -20.11 14.62 -4.89
C THR A 536 -21.24 14.56 -5.92
N GLU A 537 -21.63 15.71 -6.49
CA GLU A 537 -22.57 15.75 -7.62
C GLU A 537 -22.01 15.10 -8.89
N ARG A 538 -20.69 14.87 -8.97
CA ARG A 538 -20.00 14.33 -10.16
C ARG A 538 -19.43 12.94 -9.97
N VAL A 539 -19.00 12.61 -8.75
CA VAL A 539 -18.18 11.44 -8.44
C VAL A 539 -18.82 10.67 -7.31
N TRP A 540 -19.17 9.41 -7.56
CA TRP A 540 -19.75 8.52 -6.56
C TRP A 540 -18.85 7.29 -6.42
N PRO A 541 -17.98 7.27 -5.40
CA PRO A 541 -17.20 6.09 -5.10
C PRO A 541 -18.09 4.99 -4.53
N MET A 542 -18.09 3.83 -5.16
CA MET A 542 -18.60 2.57 -4.62
C MET A 542 -17.45 1.67 -4.21
N ARG A 543 -17.71 0.67 -3.36
CA ARG A 543 -16.66 -0.19 -2.80
C ARG A 543 -15.43 0.59 -2.33
N TYR A 544 -15.63 1.74 -1.70
CA TYR A 544 -14.56 2.62 -1.26
C TYR A 544 -13.68 1.90 -0.24
N GLY A 545 -12.37 1.89 -0.49
CA GLY A 545 -11.40 1.14 0.31
C GLY A 545 -10.91 -0.16 -0.33
N LEU A 546 -11.20 -0.42 -1.62
CA LEU A 546 -10.61 -1.55 -2.37
C LEU A 546 -9.08 -1.60 -2.23
N ARG A 547 -8.45 -0.42 -2.24
CA ARG A 547 -7.02 -0.21 -1.96
C ARG A 547 -6.85 1.05 -1.13
N ILE A 548 -5.84 1.06 -0.28
CA ILE A 548 -5.38 2.23 0.46
C ILE A 548 -3.89 2.41 0.19
N ALA A 549 -3.46 3.64 -0.06
CA ALA A 549 -2.05 3.94 -0.24
C ALA A 549 -1.26 3.77 1.06
N GLY A 550 -0.03 3.29 0.91
CA GLY A 550 1.02 3.24 1.92
C GLY A 550 2.36 3.10 1.19
N PRO A 551 3.42 2.58 1.84
CA PRO A 551 4.71 2.34 1.17
C PRO A 551 4.71 1.17 0.17
N GLN A 552 3.66 0.34 0.18
CA GLN A 552 3.42 -0.72 -0.80
C GLN A 552 1.92 -0.95 -1.03
N SER A 553 1.56 -1.43 -2.22
CA SER A 553 0.16 -1.54 -2.68
C SER A 553 -0.67 -2.68 -2.04
N GLY A 554 -0.06 -3.52 -1.18
CA GLY A 554 -0.73 -4.65 -0.52
C GLY A 554 -0.86 -5.92 -1.37
N GLY A 555 -1.68 -6.88 -0.92
CA GLY A 555 -1.88 -8.20 -1.56
C GLY A 555 -3.01 -8.25 -2.59
N ALA A 556 -3.57 -9.41 -2.96
CA ALA A 556 -4.70 -9.46 -3.91
C ALA A 556 -5.98 -8.80 -3.37
N VAL A 557 -6.92 -8.43 -4.25
CA VAL A 557 -8.29 -8.04 -3.87
C VAL A 557 -9.14 -9.32 -3.81
N TYR A 558 -9.82 -9.57 -2.69
CA TYR A 558 -10.45 -10.86 -2.35
C TYR A 558 -11.95 -10.80 -2.16
#